data_AF-A0AAE0UW62-F1
#
_entry.id   AF-A0AAE0UW62-F1
#
_cell.length_a   1.000
_cell.length_b   1.000
_cell.length_c   1.000
_cell.angle_alpha   90.00
_cell.angle_beta   90.00
_cell.angle_gamma   90.00
#
_symmetry.space_group_name_H-M   'P 1'
#
loop_
_entity.id
_entity.type
_entity.pdbx_description
1 polymer ?
#
loop_
_entity_poly.entity_id
_entity_poly.type
_entity_poly.pdbx_seq_one_letter_code
_entity_poly.pdbx_strand_id
1 'polypeptide(L)'
;MKVWERVVEARLRKVVEICEQQYGFMPRKSTTGAIFALRILMEKYRDGQRELHCVFVDLEKAYDRVPREELWYCMRKSGVAEKYVRVVQDMYERSRTVVRCAVGQTEEFKVEVGLHQGSALSPFLFAIVMDQLSEEVRQESPWTMMFADDIVICSESREQVEENLERWRFALERRGMKVSRSKTEYMCVNEREGSGTVRLQGEEVKKVQEFKYLGSTVQSNGECGKEVKKRVQAGSIRLIGGNHPCSGRVEVLYDGQWGTVCDDDWGMNDAEVVCRQLGCGNAVTAHQSAHFGQGSGPIFLNDVQCSGSESTITQCSHSGFGSHSCSHGEEAGVTCSGVQSPTLTRISPNSVVSPGEVLQFTCTTPSPTCISVDFSLYKAGTLIKKQTAENTTTFTLTVDESHQGQYTCDYSYSSNSTSSRSNSITITAASLAPYIGIGVTAGLLLILVPVIICFMKIQKRRKCQWDKKNDFQLGQHMTSVCGLAPVWSCCFGDVDLSHRGSHLLALKDDYWLAFSRERTFLSSHGHLNGLGG
;
A
#
# COMPACT_ATOMS: atom_id res chain seq x y z
N MET A 1 27.31 -19.86 -1.03
CA MET A 1 26.03 -20.49 -0.66
C MET A 1 24.82 -19.80 -1.29
N LYS A 2 24.60 -18.49 -1.09
CA LYS A 2 23.40 -17.76 -1.62
C LYS A 2 23.15 -17.86 -3.13
N VAL A 3 24.20 -17.92 -3.96
CA VAL A 3 24.06 -18.10 -5.42
C VAL A 3 23.45 -19.47 -5.75
N TRP A 4 23.92 -20.52 -5.08
CA TRP A 4 23.39 -21.88 -5.24
C TRP A 4 21.92 -21.96 -4.81
N GLU A 5 21.59 -21.37 -3.66
CA GLU A 5 20.22 -21.30 -3.15
C GLU A 5 19.26 -20.66 -4.16
N ARG A 6 19.67 -19.55 -4.80
CA ARG A 6 18.89 -18.89 -5.86
C ARG A 6 18.68 -19.77 -7.09
N VAL A 7 19.68 -20.58 -7.47
CA VAL A 7 19.54 -21.52 -8.59
C VAL A 7 18.55 -22.63 -8.26
N VAL A 8 18.60 -23.17 -7.03
CA VAL A 8 17.64 -24.18 -6.55
C VAL A 8 16.24 -23.58 -6.51
N GLU A 9 16.07 -22.40 -5.91
CA GLU A 9 14.80 -21.68 -5.84
C GLU A 9 14.18 -21.49 -7.23
N ALA A 10 14.96 -20.97 -8.20
CA ALA A 10 14.50 -20.74 -9.56
C ALA A 10 14.04 -22.03 -10.27
N ARG A 11 14.59 -23.19 -9.90
CA ARG A 11 14.15 -24.50 -10.41
C ARG A 11 12.90 -25.00 -9.71
N LEU A 12 12.80 -24.84 -8.39
CA LEU A 12 11.63 -25.24 -7.62
C LEU A 12 10.39 -24.44 -8.02
N ARG A 13 10.53 -23.12 -8.26
CA ARG A 13 9.44 -22.24 -8.73
C ARG A 13 8.85 -22.62 -10.10
N LYS A 14 9.53 -23.45 -10.90
CA LYS A 14 8.99 -23.96 -12.18
C LYS A 14 8.09 -25.18 -12.00
N VAL A 15 8.16 -25.82 -10.84
CA VAL A 15 7.47 -27.08 -10.54
C VAL A 15 6.37 -26.86 -9.52
N VAL A 16 6.64 -26.02 -8.51
CA VAL A 16 5.69 -25.75 -7.44
C VAL A 16 4.87 -24.50 -7.76
N GLU A 17 3.56 -24.68 -7.82
CA GLU A 17 2.58 -23.60 -7.88
C GLU A 17 2.09 -23.28 -6.46
N ILE A 18 2.09 -22.00 -6.10
CA ILE A 18 1.64 -21.51 -4.80
C ILE A 18 0.32 -20.78 -4.99
N CYS A 19 -0.61 -20.94 -4.05
CA CYS A 19 -1.94 -20.33 -4.12
C CYS A 19 -1.93 -18.80 -4.26
N GLU A 20 -3.00 -18.29 -4.88
CA GLU A 20 -3.14 -16.86 -5.14
C GLU A 20 -3.32 -16.02 -3.86
N GLN A 21 -3.80 -16.63 -2.77
CA GLN A 21 -3.96 -15.98 -1.48
C GLN A 21 -2.64 -15.68 -0.78
N GLN A 22 -1.52 -16.30 -1.19
CA GLN A 22 -0.19 -16.03 -0.65
C GLN A 22 0.48 -14.88 -1.42
N TYR A 23 0.73 -13.77 -0.74
CA TYR A 23 1.43 -12.58 -1.25
C TYR A 23 2.91 -12.54 -0.85
N GLY A 24 3.27 -13.17 0.27
CA GLY A 24 4.62 -13.15 0.81
C GLY A 24 5.60 -13.86 -0.11
N PHE A 25 6.70 -13.18 -0.46
CA PHE A 25 7.81 -13.73 -1.27
C PHE A 25 7.40 -14.29 -2.65
N MET A 26 6.23 -13.90 -3.15
CA MET A 26 5.72 -14.32 -4.45
C MET A 26 6.06 -13.28 -5.53
N PRO A 27 6.46 -13.73 -6.73
CA PRO A 27 6.78 -12.81 -7.82
C PRO A 27 5.54 -11.99 -8.19
N ARG A 28 5.74 -10.68 -8.42
CA ARG A 28 4.69 -9.70 -8.77
C ARG A 28 3.62 -9.47 -7.70
N LYS A 29 3.83 -9.96 -6.48
CA LYS A 29 3.02 -9.61 -5.30
C LYS A 29 3.82 -8.73 -4.36
N SER A 30 3.11 -7.85 -3.66
CA SER A 30 3.72 -6.89 -2.73
C SER A 30 2.84 -6.72 -1.51
N THR A 31 3.42 -6.20 -0.43
CA THR A 31 2.68 -5.78 0.76
C THR A 31 1.58 -4.78 0.41
N THR A 32 1.88 -3.83 -0.49
CA THR A 32 0.90 -2.86 -1.01
C THR A 32 -0.29 -3.54 -1.66
N GLY A 33 -0.07 -4.61 -2.44
CA GLY A 33 -1.15 -5.38 -3.06
C GLY A 33 -2.07 -6.04 -2.05
N ALA A 34 -1.51 -6.66 -1.00
CA ALA A 34 -2.29 -7.28 0.06
C ALA A 34 -3.08 -6.26 0.89
N ILE A 35 -2.45 -5.13 1.26
CA ILE A 35 -3.12 -4.03 1.98
C ILE A 35 -4.26 -3.46 1.13
N PHE A 36 -4.02 -3.25 -0.16
CA PHE A 36 -5.03 -2.72 -1.08
C PHE A 36 -6.24 -3.65 -1.22
N ALA A 37 -6.01 -4.97 -1.37
CA ALA A 37 -7.07 -5.96 -1.44
C ALA A 37 -7.96 -5.95 -0.18
N LEU A 38 -7.34 -5.92 1.00
CA LEU A 38 -8.06 -5.82 2.28
C LEU A 38 -8.88 -4.52 2.35
N ARG A 39 -8.30 -3.38 1.96
CA ARG A 39 -9.01 -2.09 1.98
C ARG A 39 -10.22 -2.04 1.05
N ILE A 40 -10.09 -2.55 -0.18
CA ILE A 40 -11.23 -2.66 -1.10
C ILE A 40 -12.32 -3.54 -0.50
N LEU A 41 -11.95 -4.66 0.13
CA LEU A 41 -12.90 -5.53 0.78
C LEU A 41 -13.64 -4.77 1.89
N MET A 42 -12.92 -4.11 2.80
CA MET A 42 -13.53 -3.32 3.86
C MET A 42 -14.44 -2.20 3.33
N GLU A 43 -14.00 -1.46 2.30
CA GLU A 43 -14.76 -0.40 1.66
C GLU A 43 -16.06 -0.93 1.05
N LYS A 44 -16.02 -2.06 0.35
CA LYS A 44 -17.21 -2.68 -0.24
C LYS A 44 -18.28 -3.02 0.81
N TYR A 45 -17.88 -3.56 1.96
CA TYR A 45 -18.83 -3.88 3.04
C TYR A 45 -19.28 -2.63 3.78
N ARG A 46 -18.38 -1.65 3.94
CA ARG A 46 -18.69 -0.34 4.52
C ARG A 46 -19.81 0.34 3.74
N ASP A 47 -19.62 0.51 2.43
CA ASP A 47 -20.54 1.18 1.53
C ASP A 47 -21.87 0.42 1.41
N GLY A 48 -21.80 -0.92 1.52
CA GLY A 48 -22.98 -1.79 1.59
C GLY A 48 -23.70 -1.79 2.94
N GLN A 49 -23.22 -1.09 3.97
CA GLN A 49 -23.77 -1.11 5.35
C GLN A 49 -23.86 -2.53 5.95
N ARG A 50 -22.91 -3.38 5.59
CA ARG A 50 -22.80 -4.77 6.03
C ARG A 50 -21.60 -4.93 6.96
N GLU A 51 -21.73 -5.85 7.91
CA GLU A 51 -20.62 -6.21 8.79
C GLU A 51 -19.57 -7.01 8.03
N LEU A 52 -18.31 -6.76 8.34
CA LEU A 52 -17.17 -7.57 7.91
C LEU A 52 -16.31 -7.85 9.14
N HIS A 53 -16.13 -9.13 9.42
CA HIS A 53 -15.35 -9.62 10.55
C HIS A 53 -13.96 -10.02 10.04
N CYS A 54 -12.93 -9.38 10.58
CA CYS A 54 -11.53 -9.61 10.20
C CYS A 54 -10.75 -10.09 11.43
N VAL A 55 -10.06 -11.21 11.32
CA VAL A 55 -9.10 -11.67 12.33
C VAL A 55 -7.70 -11.61 11.74
N PHE A 56 -6.81 -10.88 12.41
CA PHE A 56 -5.40 -10.78 12.08
C PHE A 56 -4.64 -11.79 12.94
N VAL A 57 -4.16 -12.86 12.33
CA VAL A 57 -3.48 -13.98 12.98
C VAL A 57 -1.98 -13.81 12.82
N ASP A 58 -1.27 -13.88 13.95
CA ASP A 58 0.20 -13.88 14.03
C ASP A 58 0.66 -15.27 14.52
N LEU A 59 1.82 -15.74 14.02
CA LEU A 59 2.40 -17.01 14.41
C LEU A 59 3.61 -16.82 15.33
N GLU A 60 3.71 -17.62 16.39
CA GLU A 60 4.85 -17.56 17.29
C GLU A 60 6.12 -18.09 16.60
N LYS A 61 7.10 -17.23 16.32
CA LYS A 61 8.41 -17.62 15.77
C LYS A 61 8.28 -18.54 14.55
N ALA A 62 7.45 -18.14 13.58
CA ALA A 62 7.03 -18.98 12.47
C ALA A 62 8.19 -19.72 11.77
N TYR A 63 9.26 -19.00 11.43
CA TYR A 63 10.44 -19.59 10.78
C TYR A 63 11.16 -20.62 11.64
N ASP A 64 11.25 -20.38 12.95
CA ASP A 64 12.00 -21.24 13.88
C ASP A 64 11.21 -22.49 14.29
N ARG A 65 9.89 -22.51 14.06
CA ARG A 65 9.00 -23.60 14.45
C ARG A 65 8.76 -24.66 13.37
N VAL A 66 9.10 -24.38 12.11
CA VAL A 66 8.83 -25.32 11.00
C VAL A 66 9.55 -26.65 11.24
N PRO A 67 8.83 -27.77 11.45
CA PRO A 67 9.47 -29.07 11.58
C PRO A 67 10.10 -29.49 10.25
N ARG A 68 11.34 -30.00 10.28
CA ARG A 68 12.05 -30.39 9.04
C ARG A 68 11.34 -31.52 8.30
N GLU A 69 10.82 -32.51 9.04
CA GLU A 69 10.04 -33.61 8.44
C GLU A 69 8.80 -33.10 7.71
N GLU A 70 8.12 -32.09 8.26
CA GLU A 70 6.97 -31.46 7.63
C GLU A 70 7.37 -30.72 6.35
N LEU A 71 8.51 -30.02 6.35
CA LEU A 71 9.05 -29.38 5.16
C LEU A 71 9.30 -30.41 4.05
N TRP A 72 9.95 -31.54 4.36
CA TRP A 72 10.22 -32.58 3.36
C TRP A 72 8.93 -33.16 2.80
N TYR A 73 7.96 -33.41 3.67
CA TYR A 73 6.63 -33.88 3.27
C TYR A 73 5.95 -32.87 2.34
N CYS A 74 5.91 -31.59 2.70
CA CYS A 74 5.31 -30.53 1.90
C CYS A 74 5.98 -30.41 0.52
N MET A 75 7.32 -30.43 0.44
CA MET A 75 8.02 -30.41 -0.84
C MET A 75 7.64 -31.58 -1.74
N ARG A 76 7.60 -32.80 -1.20
CA ARG A 76 7.20 -33.99 -1.97
C ARG A 76 5.75 -33.91 -2.44
N LYS A 77 4.84 -33.47 -1.57
CA LYS A 77 3.42 -33.30 -1.88
C LYS A 77 3.19 -32.23 -2.95
N SER A 78 3.99 -31.17 -2.97
CA SER A 78 3.98 -30.15 -4.02
C SER A 78 4.66 -30.58 -5.34
N GLY A 79 4.96 -31.87 -5.52
CA GLY A 79 5.50 -32.41 -6.78
C GLY A 79 7.00 -32.19 -6.99
N VAL A 80 7.74 -31.80 -5.95
CA VAL A 80 9.19 -31.62 -6.06
C VAL A 80 9.88 -32.98 -6.19
N ALA A 81 10.68 -33.15 -7.25
CA ALA A 81 11.45 -34.37 -7.46
C ALA A 81 12.44 -34.63 -6.31
N GLU A 82 12.58 -35.90 -5.90
CA GLU A 82 13.37 -36.31 -4.73
C GLU A 82 14.83 -35.84 -4.78
N LYS A 83 15.41 -35.68 -5.98
CA LYS A 83 16.76 -35.12 -6.16
C LYS A 83 16.91 -33.72 -5.56
N TYR A 84 15.87 -32.89 -5.66
CA TYR A 84 15.88 -31.54 -5.09
C TYR A 84 15.57 -31.56 -3.61
N VAL A 85 14.69 -32.46 -3.16
CA VAL A 85 14.41 -32.66 -1.73
C VAL A 85 15.70 -33.03 -0.99
N ARG A 86 16.48 -33.99 -1.51
CA ARG A 86 17.79 -34.37 -0.95
C ARG A 86 18.78 -33.22 -0.90
N VAL A 87 18.88 -32.43 -1.96
CA VAL A 87 19.76 -31.24 -1.98
C VAL A 87 19.39 -30.26 -0.87
N VAL A 88 18.08 -30.05 -0.62
CA VAL A 88 17.65 -29.19 0.48
C VAL A 88 17.90 -29.88 1.82
N GLN A 89 17.64 -31.18 1.97
CA GLN A 89 17.94 -31.94 3.18
C GLN A 89 19.42 -31.83 3.58
N ASP A 90 20.33 -31.99 2.62
CA ASP A 90 21.78 -31.86 2.82
C ASP A 90 22.16 -30.46 3.34
N MET A 91 21.43 -29.41 2.96
CA MET A 91 21.66 -28.06 3.49
C MET A 91 21.31 -27.93 4.97
N TYR A 92 20.37 -28.72 5.47
CA TYR A 92 19.92 -28.72 6.87
C TYR A 92 20.59 -29.84 7.69
N GLU A 93 21.26 -30.80 7.05
CA GLU A 93 21.94 -31.88 7.73
C GLU A 93 23.10 -31.35 8.58
N ARG A 94 23.29 -31.93 9.77
CA ARG A 94 24.40 -31.60 10.69
C ARG A 94 24.46 -30.15 11.18
N SER A 95 23.40 -29.35 11.01
CA SER A 95 23.31 -28.02 11.61
C SER A 95 23.37 -28.12 13.13
N ARG A 96 24.43 -27.56 13.71
CA ARG A 96 24.65 -27.46 15.14
C ARG A 96 24.76 -26.00 15.54
N THR A 97 24.35 -25.68 16.77
CA THR A 97 24.39 -24.31 17.29
C THR A 97 24.83 -24.27 18.75
N VAL A 98 25.28 -23.10 19.17
CA VAL A 98 25.64 -22.77 20.55
C VAL A 98 24.95 -21.47 20.93
N VAL A 99 24.45 -21.36 22.16
CA VAL A 99 23.84 -20.14 22.67
C VAL A 99 24.89 -19.39 23.50
N ARG A 100 25.08 -18.09 23.21
CA ARG A 100 25.94 -17.23 24.03
C ARG A 100 25.10 -16.54 25.09
N CYS A 101 25.38 -16.84 26.36
CA CYS A 101 24.76 -16.24 27.53
C CYS A 101 25.77 -15.35 28.27
N ALA A 102 25.30 -14.54 29.23
CA ALA A 102 26.16 -13.70 30.07
C ALA A 102 27.21 -14.50 30.88
N VAL A 103 26.93 -15.78 31.13
CA VAL A 103 27.81 -16.72 31.86
C VAL A 103 28.72 -17.56 30.96
N GLY A 104 28.67 -17.37 29.63
CA GLY A 104 29.50 -18.12 28.67
C GLY A 104 28.69 -18.75 27.54
N GLN A 105 29.33 -19.59 26.73
CA GLN A 105 28.67 -20.33 25.65
C GLN A 105 28.13 -21.67 26.17
N THR A 106 26.95 -22.08 25.70
CA THR A 106 26.42 -23.41 25.97
C THR A 106 27.20 -24.49 25.23
N GLU A 107 26.99 -25.74 25.61
CA GLU A 107 27.38 -26.88 24.80
C GLU A 107 26.68 -26.86 23.43
N GLU A 108 27.33 -27.47 22.45
CA GLU A 108 26.84 -27.52 21.08
C GLU A 108 25.69 -28.53 20.98
N PHE A 109 24.53 -28.09 20.47
CA PHE A 109 23.37 -28.94 20.26
C PHE A 109 22.90 -28.93 18.80
N LYS A 110 22.24 -30.02 18.40
CA LYS A 110 21.67 -30.16 17.05
C LYS A 110 20.42 -29.31 16.91
N VAL A 111 20.30 -28.64 15.78
CA VAL A 111 19.06 -27.94 15.40
C VAL A 111 18.23 -28.92 14.58
N GLU A 112 17.01 -29.22 14.99
CA GLU A 112 16.11 -30.15 14.29
C GLU A 112 14.83 -29.47 13.74
N VAL A 113 14.61 -28.22 14.13
CA VAL A 113 13.43 -27.43 13.79
C VAL A 113 13.89 -26.08 13.25
N GLY A 114 13.11 -25.54 12.31
CA GLY A 114 13.25 -24.19 11.80
C GLY A 114 14.00 -24.10 10.48
N LEU A 115 13.71 -23.02 9.75
CA LEU A 115 14.35 -22.65 8.50
C LEU A 115 15.57 -21.76 8.76
N HIS A 116 16.57 -21.82 7.88
CA HIS A 116 17.76 -20.96 8.01
C HIS A 116 17.41 -19.48 7.77
N GLN A 117 17.53 -18.65 8.80
CA GLN A 117 17.35 -17.21 8.68
C GLN A 117 18.47 -16.61 7.81
N GLY A 118 18.12 -15.70 6.89
CA GLY A 118 19.06 -15.08 5.96
C GLY A 118 19.45 -15.92 4.74
N SER A 119 18.93 -17.15 4.61
CA SER A 119 18.99 -17.95 3.38
C SER A 119 18.12 -17.32 2.29
N ALA A 120 18.60 -17.37 1.03
CA ALA A 120 17.81 -16.93 -0.11
C ALA A 120 16.67 -17.91 -0.44
N LEU A 121 16.78 -19.18 -0.03
CA LEU A 121 15.83 -20.24 -0.34
C LEU A 121 14.72 -20.39 0.72
N SER A 122 15.03 -20.13 2.00
CA SER A 122 14.09 -20.27 3.12
C SER A 122 12.75 -19.57 2.92
N PRO A 123 12.66 -18.34 2.36
CA PRO A 123 11.36 -17.69 2.14
C PRO A 123 10.44 -18.46 1.20
N PHE A 124 11.00 -19.09 0.17
CA PHE A 124 10.21 -19.90 -0.75
C PHE A 124 9.83 -21.25 -0.13
N LEU A 125 10.73 -21.89 0.64
CA LEU A 125 10.41 -23.11 1.40
C LEU A 125 9.28 -22.87 2.41
N PHE A 126 9.31 -21.72 3.09
CA PHE A 126 8.25 -21.31 4.00
C PHE A 126 6.91 -21.16 3.27
N ALA A 127 6.92 -20.53 2.09
CA ALA A 127 5.71 -20.40 1.27
C ALA A 127 5.13 -21.76 0.84
N ILE A 128 5.97 -22.75 0.51
CA ILE A 128 5.52 -24.12 0.20
C ILE A 128 4.80 -24.74 1.41
N VAL A 129 5.38 -24.62 2.60
CA VAL A 129 4.77 -25.15 3.83
C VAL A 129 3.43 -24.45 4.10
N MET A 130 3.40 -23.12 4.06
CA MET A 130 2.17 -22.35 4.29
C MET A 130 1.08 -22.67 3.25
N ASP A 131 1.45 -22.89 1.99
CA ASP A 131 0.52 -23.30 0.95
C ASP A 131 -0.14 -24.66 1.27
N GLN A 132 0.66 -25.65 1.69
CA GLN A 132 0.18 -26.97 2.07
C GLN A 132 -0.65 -26.97 3.36
N LEU A 133 -0.34 -26.09 4.31
CA LEU A 133 -1.15 -25.90 5.52
C LEU A 133 -2.49 -25.23 5.19
N SER A 134 -2.50 -24.32 4.22
CA SER A 134 -3.69 -23.59 3.80
C SER A 134 -4.66 -24.41 2.94
N GLU A 135 -4.19 -25.47 2.27
CA GLU A 135 -4.97 -26.25 1.30
C GLU A 135 -6.32 -26.72 1.85
N GLU A 136 -6.34 -27.20 3.10
CA GLU A 136 -7.56 -27.71 3.75
C GLU A 136 -8.51 -26.61 4.23
N VAL A 137 -8.03 -25.37 4.38
CA VAL A 137 -8.82 -24.25 4.92
C VAL A 137 -9.28 -23.29 3.82
N ARG A 138 -8.55 -23.21 2.70
CA ARG A 138 -8.82 -22.25 1.60
C ARG A 138 -10.13 -22.47 0.85
N GLN A 139 -10.66 -23.69 0.80
CA GLN A 139 -11.88 -23.98 0.03
C GLN A 139 -13.13 -23.26 0.58
N GLU A 140 -13.10 -22.88 1.85
CA GLU A 140 -14.28 -22.40 2.60
C GLU A 140 -14.22 -20.89 2.90
N SER A 141 -13.06 -20.25 2.71
CA SER A 141 -12.86 -18.82 2.99
C SER A 141 -12.17 -18.11 1.82
N PRO A 142 -12.94 -17.55 0.86
CA PRO A 142 -12.36 -16.88 -0.30
C PRO A 142 -11.61 -15.59 0.05
N TRP A 143 -11.83 -15.03 1.24
CA TRP A 143 -11.23 -13.76 1.70
C TRP A 143 -10.08 -13.94 2.68
N THR A 144 -9.45 -15.12 2.70
CA THR A 144 -8.19 -15.30 3.43
C THR A 144 -7.03 -14.72 2.62
N MET A 145 -6.23 -13.85 3.22
CA MET A 145 -5.00 -13.30 2.64
C MET A 145 -3.82 -13.67 3.52
N MET A 146 -2.72 -14.11 2.90
CA MET A 146 -1.50 -14.48 3.62
C MET A 146 -0.33 -13.65 3.10
N PHE A 147 0.51 -13.19 4.00
CA PHE A 147 1.81 -12.63 3.67
C PHE A 147 2.85 -13.26 4.59
N ALA A 148 3.50 -14.31 4.09
CA ALA A 148 4.35 -15.16 4.93
C ALA A 148 3.55 -15.70 6.14
N ASP A 149 3.90 -15.28 7.34
CA ASP A 149 3.30 -15.67 8.61
C ASP A 149 2.13 -14.78 9.06
N ASP A 150 1.98 -13.59 8.46
CA ASP A 150 0.82 -12.72 8.68
C ASP A 150 -0.39 -13.27 7.90
N ILE A 151 -1.44 -13.68 8.61
CA ILE A 151 -2.68 -14.20 7.99
C ILE A 151 -3.84 -13.29 8.37
N VAL A 152 -4.64 -12.90 7.38
CA VAL A 152 -5.89 -12.17 7.60
C VAL A 152 -7.05 -13.03 7.12
N ILE A 153 -7.95 -13.34 8.04
CA ILE A 153 -9.16 -14.13 7.78
C ILE A 153 -10.35 -13.19 7.84
N CYS A 154 -11.09 -13.07 6.74
CA CYS A 154 -12.28 -12.24 6.66
C CYS A 154 -13.54 -13.08 6.43
N SER A 155 -14.66 -12.69 7.05
CA SER A 155 -15.98 -13.28 6.80
C SER A 155 -17.10 -12.28 7.05
N GLU A 156 -18.27 -12.54 6.46
CA GLU A 156 -19.48 -11.71 6.65
C GLU A 156 -20.18 -11.97 7.98
N SER A 157 -19.95 -13.15 8.58
CA SER A 157 -20.53 -13.54 9.88
C SER A 157 -19.42 -13.79 10.89
N ARG A 158 -19.69 -13.36 12.13
CA ARG A 158 -18.86 -13.60 13.31
C ARG A 158 -18.63 -15.09 13.55
N GLU A 159 -19.69 -15.89 13.47
CA GLU A 159 -19.64 -17.33 13.66
C GLU A 159 -18.74 -17.99 12.62
N GLN A 160 -18.86 -17.55 11.36
CA GLN A 160 -18.05 -18.09 10.27
C GLN A 160 -16.57 -17.72 10.39
N VAL A 161 -16.24 -16.49 10.84
CA VAL A 161 -14.83 -16.12 11.06
C VAL A 161 -14.23 -16.87 12.24
N GLU A 162 -15.01 -17.11 13.30
CA GLU A 162 -14.60 -17.90 14.47
C GLU A 162 -14.32 -19.35 14.08
N GLU A 163 -15.21 -19.97 13.30
CA GLU A 163 -15.00 -21.32 12.77
C GLU A 163 -13.75 -21.40 11.89
N ASN A 164 -13.57 -20.42 10.99
CA ASN A 164 -12.40 -20.37 10.11
C ASN A 164 -11.10 -20.19 10.91
N LEU A 165 -11.13 -19.37 11.97
CA LEU A 165 -9.99 -19.18 12.87
C LEU A 165 -9.60 -20.48 13.57
N GLU A 166 -10.57 -21.23 14.10
CA GLU A 166 -10.33 -22.53 14.73
C GLU A 166 -9.80 -23.58 13.75
N ARG A 167 -10.33 -23.61 12.52
CA ARG A 167 -9.81 -24.48 11.46
C ARG A 167 -8.36 -24.14 11.12
N TRP A 168 -8.04 -22.86 10.98
CA TRP A 168 -6.67 -22.38 10.78
C TRP A 168 -5.76 -22.80 11.93
N ARG A 169 -6.18 -22.57 13.19
CA ARG A 169 -5.43 -23.00 14.37
C ARG A 169 -5.15 -24.50 14.32
N PHE A 170 -6.17 -25.33 14.13
CA PHE A 170 -6.01 -26.78 14.09
C PHE A 170 -5.07 -27.23 12.96
N ALA A 171 -5.21 -26.62 11.77
CA ALA A 171 -4.38 -26.92 10.61
C ALA A 171 -2.90 -26.60 10.85
N LEU A 172 -2.61 -25.49 11.52
CA LEU A 172 -1.27 -25.03 11.89
C LEU A 172 -0.67 -25.86 13.04
N GLU A 173 -1.41 -26.04 14.13
CA GLU A 173 -0.93 -26.69 15.36
C GLU A 173 -0.61 -28.17 15.18
N ARG A 174 -1.43 -28.90 14.42
CA ARG A 174 -1.17 -30.31 14.13
C ARG A 174 0.13 -30.56 13.34
N ARG A 175 0.67 -29.52 12.69
CA ARG A 175 1.89 -29.58 11.88
C ARG A 175 3.06 -28.79 12.49
N GLY A 176 2.98 -28.51 13.80
CA GLY A 176 4.07 -27.93 14.60
C GLY A 176 4.16 -26.40 14.61
N MET A 177 3.25 -25.70 13.92
CA MET A 177 3.15 -24.24 13.97
C MET A 177 2.27 -23.81 15.15
N LYS A 178 2.39 -22.58 15.64
CA LYS A 178 1.58 -22.11 16.79
C LYS A 178 1.07 -20.70 16.58
N VAL A 179 -0.22 -20.49 16.83
CA VAL A 179 -0.86 -19.17 16.77
C VAL A 179 -0.52 -18.39 18.03
N SER A 180 -0.11 -17.13 17.85
CA SER A 180 0.17 -16.19 18.93
C SER A 180 -1.11 -15.55 19.44
N ARG A 181 -1.61 -16.02 20.59
CA ARG A 181 -2.83 -15.48 21.19
C ARG A 181 -2.73 -14.00 21.56
N SER A 182 -1.56 -13.54 22.02
CA SER A 182 -1.38 -12.15 22.49
C SER A 182 -1.26 -11.14 21.36
N LYS A 183 -0.90 -11.59 20.15
CA LYS A 183 -0.76 -10.74 18.96
C LYS A 183 -1.88 -10.92 17.94
N THR A 184 -2.68 -11.97 18.08
CA THR A 184 -3.87 -12.19 17.26
C THR A 184 -4.97 -11.23 17.71
N GLU A 185 -5.48 -10.43 16.79
CA GLU A 185 -6.46 -9.38 17.09
C GLU A 185 -7.66 -9.46 16.14
N TYR A 186 -8.83 -9.04 16.63
CA TYR A 186 -10.11 -9.08 15.91
C TYR A 186 -10.60 -7.66 15.61
N MET A 187 -11.10 -7.42 14.41
CA MET A 187 -11.69 -6.15 13.98
C MET A 187 -13.04 -6.40 13.29
N CYS A 188 -14.00 -5.54 13.58
CA CYS A 188 -15.30 -5.54 12.92
C CYS A 188 -15.52 -4.21 12.18
N VAL A 189 -15.80 -4.27 10.88
CA VAL A 189 -16.24 -3.12 10.08
C VAL A 189 -17.76 -3.00 10.20
N ASN A 190 -18.29 -1.76 10.28
CA ASN A 190 -19.72 -1.49 10.41
C ASN A 190 -20.40 -2.24 11.57
N GLU A 191 -19.70 -2.35 12.69
CA GLU A 191 -20.20 -3.03 13.89
C GLU A 191 -21.60 -2.55 14.31
N ARG A 192 -22.52 -3.49 14.49
CA ARG A 192 -23.87 -3.27 15.00
C ARG A 192 -23.94 -3.55 16.50
N GLU A 193 -24.93 -2.96 17.18
CA GLU A 193 -25.20 -3.27 18.59
C GLU A 193 -25.46 -4.78 18.76
N GLY A 194 -24.63 -5.46 19.56
CA GLY A 194 -24.73 -6.89 19.81
C GLY A 194 -23.79 -7.78 18.99
N SER A 195 -22.94 -7.22 18.13
CA SER A 195 -22.00 -7.97 17.26
C SER A 195 -20.89 -8.76 17.99
N GLY A 196 -20.84 -8.70 19.33
CA GLY A 196 -19.98 -9.54 20.17
C GLY A 196 -18.49 -9.52 19.83
N THR A 197 -17.78 -10.56 20.27
CA THR A 197 -16.38 -10.82 19.91
C THR A 197 -16.22 -12.24 19.39
N VAL A 198 -15.04 -12.49 18.79
CA VAL A 198 -14.62 -13.80 18.28
C VAL A 198 -13.82 -14.51 19.37
N ARG A 199 -13.97 -15.82 19.46
CA ARG A 199 -13.22 -16.65 20.41
C ARG A 199 -12.15 -17.51 19.74
N LEU A 200 -11.05 -17.71 20.45
CA LEU A 200 -9.97 -18.64 20.10
C LEU A 200 -9.74 -19.57 21.28
N GLN A 201 -10.06 -20.85 21.07
CA GLN A 201 -10.09 -21.93 22.06
C GLN A 201 -10.94 -21.58 23.29
N GLY A 202 -12.08 -20.92 23.05
CA GLY A 202 -13.06 -20.53 24.07
C GLY A 202 -12.78 -19.19 24.77
N GLU A 203 -11.62 -18.56 24.56
CA GLU A 203 -11.29 -17.24 25.11
C GLU A 203 -11.50 -16.13 24.08
N GLU A 204 -11.87 -14.94 24.55
CA GLU A 204 -12.13 -13.80 23.69
C GLU A 204 -10.84 -13.25 23.05
N VAL A 205 -10.85 -13.08 21.73
CA VAL A 205 -9.79 -12.40 20.99
C VAL A 205 -9.93 -10.90 21.22
N LYS A 206 -8.79 -10.22 21.44
CA LYS A 206 -8.75 -8.77 21.64
C LYS A 206 -9.37 -8.04 20.44
N LYS A 207 -10.48 -7.34 20.67
CA LYS A 207 -11.14 -6.52 19.67
C LYS A 207 -10.46 -5.16 19.54
N VAL A 208 -10.19 -4.72 18.32
CA VAL A 208 -9.51 -3.46 18.01
C VAL A 208 -10.23 -2.66 16.93
N GLN A 209 -10.13 -1.34 17.02
CA GLN A 209 -10.63 -0.41 16.00
C GLN A 209 -9.55 -0.05 14.96
N GLU A 210 -8.27 -0.26 15.31
CA GLU A 210 -7.12 -0.04 14.45
C GLU A 210 -6.12 -1.18 14.61
N PHE A 211 -5.49 -1.60 13.50
CA PHE A 211 -4.49 -2.66 13.46
C PHE A 211 -3.36 -2.30 12.50
N LYS A 212 -2.11 -2.63 12.85
CA LYS A 212 -0.94 -2.40 11.98
C LYS A 212 -0.67 -3.64 11.12
N TYR A 213 -1.21 -3.65 9.90
CA TYR A 213 -1.04 -4.73 8.93
C TYR A 213 0.04 -4.41 7.90
N LEU A 214 1.09 -5.23 7.82
CA LEU A 214 2.20 -5.09 6.86
C LEU A 214 2.82 -3.69 6.82
N GLY A 215 2.92 -3.05 8.00
CA GLY A 215 3.46 -1.70 8.16
C GLY A 215 2.47 -0.55 7.93
N SER A 216 1.24 -0.84 7.51
CA SER A 216 0.17 0.15 7.31
C SER A 216 -0.92 0.02 8.37
N THR A 217 -1.42 1.15 8.87
CA THR A 217 -2.55 1.15 9.81
C THR A 217 -3.85 0.96 9.02
N VAL A 218 -4.64 -0.04 9.43
CA VAL A 218 -5.97 -0.34 8.93
C VAL A 218 -6.97 -0.01 10.04
N GLN A 219 -8.06 0.68 9.72
CA GLN A 219 -9.07 1.10 10.69
C GLN A 219 -10.45 0.53 10.32
N SER A 220 -11.25 0.18 11.31
CA SER A 220 -12.62 -0.35 11.15
C SER A 220 -13.56 0.59 10.40
N ASN A 221 -13.37 1.91 10.53
CA ASN A 221 -14.13 2.94 9.80
C ASN A 221 -13.66 3.14 8.33
N GLY A 222 -12.57 2.47 7.93
CA GLY A 222 -11.97 2.59 6.60
C GLY A 222 -11.29 3.94 6.36
N GLU A 223 -11.08 4.78 7.39
CA GLU A 223 -10.39 6.05 7.23
C GLU A 223 -8.88 5.84 7.09
N CYS A 224 -8.30 6.48 6.06
CA CYS A 224 -6.84 6.55 5.89
C CYS A 224 -6.25 7.80 6.57
N GLY A 225 -7.07 8.72 7.08
CA GLY A 225 -6.66 10.05 7.53
C GLY A 225 -5.59 10.04 8.63
N LYS A 226 -5.65 9.10 9.59
CA LYS A 226 -4.60 8.94 10.61
C LYS A 226 -3.28 8.46 10.03
N GLU A 227 -3.30 7.54 9.06
CA GLU A 227 -2.08 7.06 8.41
C GLU A 227 -1.46 8.16 7.53
N VAL A 228 -2.29 8.89 6.78
CA VAL A 228 -1.83 10.05 6.00
C VAL A 228 -1.21 11.07 6.95
N LYS A 229 -1.88 11.42 8.06
CA LYS A 229 -1.30 12.30 9.08
C LYS A 229 0.01 11.74 9.63
N LYS A 230 0.07 10.46 9.99
CA LYS A 230 1.28 9.82 10.52
C LYS A 230 2.43 9.82 9.51
N ARG A 231 2.17 9.60 8.22
CA ARG A 231 3.17 9.61 7.14
C ARG A 231 3.58 11.02 6.73
N VAL A 232 2.66 11.98 6.76
CA VAL A 232 2.95 13.41 6.56
C VAL A 232 3.74 13.98 7.74
N GLN A 233 3.46 13.49 8.96
CA GLN A 233 4.15 13.89 10.19
C GLN A 233 5.49 13.16 10.37
N ALA A 234 5.63 11.92 9.90
CA ALA A 234 6.88 11.17 9.96
C ALA A 234 7.94 11.87 9.10
N GLY A 235 8.95 12.43 9.76
CA GLY A 235 9.98 13.24 9.12
C GLY A 235 9.69 14.73 9.09
N SER A 236 8.62 15.22 9.72
CA SER A 236 8.49 16.66 9.99
C SER A 236 9.62 17.11 10.93
N ILE A 237 10.21 18.27 10.64
CA ILE A 237 11.33 18.83 11.40
C ILE A 237 11.05 20.26 11.84
N ARG A 238 11.71 20.69 12.93
CA ARG A 238 11.69 22.08 13.42
C ARG A 238 13.04 22.49 13.99
N LEU A 239 13.29 23.79 14.04
CA LEU A 239 14.47 24.38 14.68
C LEU A 239 14.07 25.16 15.94
N ILE A 240 14.76 24.91 17.06
CA ILE A 240 14.49 25.55 18.36
C ILE A 240 15.76 26.19 18.93
N GLY A 241 15.62 27.35 19.58
CA GLY A 241 16.72 28.01 20.31
C GLY A 241 17.66 28.86 19.46
N GLY A 242 17.41 29.00 18.15
CA GLY A 242 18.14 29.94 17.30
C GLY A 242 17.57 31.36 17.29
N ASN A 243 18.36 32.29 16.78
CA ASN A 243 18.02 33.73 16.76
C ASN A 243 17.10 34.12 15.58
N HIS A 244 16.82 33.20 14.67
CA HIS A 244 15.91 33.37 13.54
C HIS A 244 15.30 32.01 13.12
N PRO A 245 14.21 31.98 12.32
CA PRO A 245 13.50 30.74 11.98
C PRO A 245 14.30 29.67 11.22
N CYS A 246 15.49 30.02 10.73
CA CYS A 246 16.38 29.17 9.94
C CYS A 246 17.70 28.86 10.68
N SER A 247 17.70 29.01 12.00
CA SER A 247 18.76 28.50 12.88
C SER A 247 18.17 27.88 14.13
N GLY A 248 18.85 26.89 14.69
CA GLY A 248 18.46 26.26 15.95
C GLY A 248 18.87 24.80 16.04
N ARG A 249 18.59 24.21 17.20
CA ARG A 249 18.65 22.77 17.45
C ARG A 249 17.63 22.05 16.59
N VAL A 250 18.04 20.94 15.98
CA VAL A 250 17.19 20.13 15.11
C VAL A 250 16.33 19.18 15.94
N GLU A 251 15.02 19.26 15.76
CA GLU A 251 14.06 18.33 16.35
C GLU A 251 13.21 17.69 15.26
N VAL A 252 12.99 16.38 15.38
CA VAL A 252 12.21 15.55 14.45
C VAL A 252 10.94 15.06 15.14
N LEU A 253 9.83 15.04 14.41
CA LEU A 253 8.56 14.47 14.86
C LEU A 253 8.52 12.98 14.48
N TYR A 254 8.48 12.13 15.49
CA TYR A 254 8.35 10.68 15.32
C TYR A 254 7.30 10.12 16.29
N ASP A 255 6.40 9.30 15.76
CA ASP A 255 5.29 8.68 16.51
C ASP A 255 4.45 9.66 17.35
N GLY A 256 4.26 10.89 16.85
CA GLY A 256 3.48 11.94 17.52
C GLY A 256 4.21 12.71 18.63
N GLN A 257 5.50 12.43 18.87
CA GLN A 257 6.34 13.13 19.83
C GLN A 257 7.52 13.82 19.14
N TRP A 258 7.92 14.99 19.66
CA TRP A 258 9.12 15.69 19.21
C TRP A 258 10.33 15.19 19.99
N GLY A 259 11.44 14.98 19.29
CA GLY A 259 12.69 14.58 19.89
C GLY A 259 13.88 15.12 19.11
N THR A 260 15.05 15.11 19.74
CA THR A 260 16.26 15.74 19.24
C THR A 260 17.10 14.78 18.39
N VAL A 261 18.09 15.32 17.69
CA VAL A 261 19.03 14.58 16.86
C VAL A 261 20.41 14.67 17.52
N CYS A 262 21.12 13.55 17.63
CA CYS A 262 22.48 13.54 18.15
C CYS A 262 23.48 14.11 17.12
N ASP A 263 24.56 14.72 17.61
CA ASP A 263 25.65 15.28 16.82
C ASP A 263 26.74 14.26 16.40
N ASP A 264 26.63 12.99 16.81
CA ASP A 264 27.46 11.89 16.31
C ASP A 264 27.35 11.78 14.77
N ASP A 265 28.50 11.88 14.11
CA ASP A 265 28.67 11.99 12.65
C ASP A 265 27.95 13.19 11.97
N TRP A 266 27.46 14.15 12.75
CA TRP A 266 26.71 15.30 12.23
C TRP A 266 27.58 16.25 11.43
N GLY A 267 27.31 16.33 10.13
CA GLY A 267 28.09 17.08 9.16
C GLY A 267 27.28 18.03 8.29
N MET A 268 27.98 18.66 7.35
CA MET A 268 27.40 19.66 6.43
C MET A 268 26.36 19.06 5.49
N ASN A 269 26.48 17.78 5.12
CA ASN A 269 25.48 17.12 4.27
C ASN A 269 24.16 16.93 5.01
N ASP A 270 24.21 16.62 6.31
CA ASP A 270 23.02 16.49 7.15
C ASP A 270 22.34 17.85 7.33
N ALA A 271 23.15 18.88 7.60
CA ALA A 271 22.67 20.25 7.67
C ALA A 271 22.05 20.70 6.34
N GLU A 272 22.61 20.32 5.19
CA GLU A 272 22.08 20.66 3.87
C GLU A 272 20.71 20.03 3.63
N VAL A 273 20.52 18.76 4.01
CA VAL A 273 19.20 18.09 3.96
C VAL A 273 18.21 18.81 4.86
N VAL A 274 18.58 19.16 6.09
CA VAL A 274 17.70 19.90 7.03
C VAL A 274 17.32 21.27 6.48
N CYS A 275 18.29 22.06 6.02
CA CYS A 275 18.06 23.41 5.52
C CYS A 275 17.19 23.40 4.26
N ARG A 276 17.42 22.45 3.35
CA ARG A 276 16.58 22.25 2.17
C ARG A 276 15.18 21.77 2.54
N GLN A 277 15.06 20.83 3.47
CA GLN A 277 13.79 20.29 3.93
C GLN A 277 12.92 21.36 4.60
N LEU A 278 13.53 22.33 5.29
CA LEU A 278 12.85 23.50 5.87
C LEU A 278 12.60 24.64 4.87
N GLY A 279 13.14 24.57 3.65
CA GLY A 279 13.07 25.67 2.69
C GLY A 279 13.89 26.91 3.10
N CYS A 280 14.89 26.73 3.97
CA CYS A 280 15.72 27.77 4.56
C CYS A 280 16.98 28.11 3.76
N GLY A 281 17.05 27.66 2.50
CA GLY A 281 18.22 27.78 1.64
C GLY A 281 19.29 26.73 1.92
N ASN A 282 20.54 27.05 1.63
CA ASN A 282 21.68 26.15 1.83
C ASN A 282 22.15 26.14 3.29
N ALA A 283 22.81 25.08 3.71
CA ALA A 283 23.47 25.02 5.00
C ALA A 283 24.68 25.96 5.06
N VAL A 284 24.76 26.75 6.13
CA VAL A 284 25.92 27.61 6.44
C VAL A 284 26.79 26.94 7.49
N THR A 285 26.18 26.31 8.50
CA THR A 285 26.92 25.64 9.57
C THR A 285 26.11 24.48 10.15
N ALA A 286 26.78 23.34 10.32
CA ALA A 286 26.32 22.23 11.14
C ALA A 286 26.87 22.44 12.57
N HIS A 287 26.00 22.63 13.55
CA HIS A 287 26.37 22.84 14.95
C HIS A 287 26.30 21.54 15.72
N GLN A 288 27.24 21.39 16.64
CA GLN A 288 27.37 20.24 17.54
C GLN A 288 27.31 20.73 19.00
N SER A 289 27.33 19.80 19.94
CA SER A 289 27.45 20.00 21.37
C SER A 289 26.37 20.91 21.98
N ALA A 290 25.12 20.70 21.56
CA ALA A 290 23.94 21.42 22.06
C ALA A 290 24.12 22.95 22.00
N HIS A 291 24.72 23.47 20.92
CA HIS A 291 25.00 24.89 20.73
C HIS A 291 23.80 25.83 20.98
N PHE A 292 22.59 25.38 20.63
CA PHE A 292 21.34 26.14 20.82
C PHE A 292 20.59 25.78 22.12
N GLY A 293 21.31 25.19 23.08
CA GLY A 293 20.78 24.65 24.32
C GLY A 293 20.29 23.21 24.18
N GLN A 294 20.08 22.58 25.32
CA GLN A 294 19.65 21.19 25.47
C GLN A 294 18.13 21.05 25.32
N GLY A 295 17.69 19.95 24.72
CA GLY A 295 16.32 19.49 24.66
C GLY A 295 15.86 18.85 25.96
N SER A 296 14.55 18.61 26.05
CA SER A 296 13.90 18.00 27.23
C SER A 296 13.08 16.76 26.89
N GLY A 297 13.14 16.31 25.63
CA GLY A 297 12.40 15.15 25.11
C GLY A 297 13.33 13.96 24.79
N PRO A 298 12.84 12.91 24.12
CA PRO A 298 13.69 11.81 23.66
C PRO A 298 14.69 12.25 22.59
N ILE A 299 15.82 11.56 22.47
CA ILE A 299 16.72 11.68 21.31
C ILE A 299 16.30 10.61 20.31
N PHE A 300 15.90 11.02 19.11
CA PHE A 300 15.31 10.11 18.13
C PHE A 300 16.29 9.59 17.09
N LEU A 301 17.29 10.38 16.70
CA LEU A 301 18.23 9.99 15.65
C LEU A 301 19.65 10.05 16.18
N ASN A 302 20.45 9.05 15.79
CA ASN A 302 21.88 8.94 16.05
C ASN A 302 22.63 8.50 14.79
N ASP A 303 23.91 8.87 14.69
CA ASP A 303 24.81 8.53 13.58
C ASP A 303 24.18 8.88 12.23
N VAL A 304 23.65 10.11 12.12
CA VAL A 304 22.97 10.55 10.90
C VAL A 304 24.03 10.84 9.85
N GLN A 305 23.96 10.10 8.74
CA GLN A 305 24.90 10.22 7.62
C GLN A 305 24.13 10.38 6.31
N CYS A 306 23.86 11.64 5.95
CA CYS A 306 23.26 12.02 4.68
C CYS A 306 24.32 12.11 3.57
N SER A 307 23.91 11.74 2.34
CA SER A 307 24.64 12.05 1.11
C SER A 307 24.44 13.50 0.65
N GLY A 308 23.43 14.19 1.19
CA GLY A 308 23.03 15.57 0.83
C GLY A 308 21.85 15.61 -0.16
N SER A 309 21.53 14.48 -0.79
CA SER A 309 20.50 14.37 -1.84
C SER A 309 19.12 13.92 -1.32
N GLU A 310 19.04 13.49 -0.05
CA GLU A 310 17.85 12.93 0.56
C GLU A 310 16.71 13.96 0.70
N SER A 311 15.46 13.56 0.48
CA SER A 311 14.35 14.53 0.57
C SER A 311 14.01 14.94 2.00
N THR A 312 14.28 14.07 2.96
CA THR A 312 14.07 14.30 4.40
C THR A 312 15.23 13.72 5.20
N ILE A 313 15.52 14.29 6.37
CA ILE A 313 16.60 13.79 7.26
C ILE A 313 16.38 12.34 7.71
N THR A 314 15.12 11.90 7.81
CA THR A 314 14.76 10.53 8.17
C THR A 314 15.03 9.49 7.09
N GLN A 315 15.44 9.91 5.88
CA GLN A 315 15.87 9.02 4.80
C GLN A 315 17.39 8.80 4.77
N CYS A 316 18.14 9.59 5.54
CA CYS A 316 19.58 9.40 5.68
C CYS A 316 19.89 8.11 6.41
N SER A 317 21.11 7.60 6.28
CA SER A 317 21.53 6.47 7.10
C SER A 317 21.56 6.89 8.56
N HIS A 318 21.00 6.09 9.46
CA HIS A 318 20.97 6.34 10.90
C HIS A 318 20.78 5.03 11.68
N SER A 319 21.09 5.04 12.98
CA SER A 319 21.06 3.85 13.86
C SER A 319 19.66 3.32 14.25
N GLY A 320 18.61 3.81 13.58
CA GLY A 320 17.20 3.55 13.93
C GLY A 320 16.64 4.55 14.95
N PHE A 321 15.30 4.68 15.00
CA PHE A 321 14.64 5.64 15.88
C PHE A 321 14.77 5.25 17.35
N GLY A 322 15.21 6.19 18.20
CA GLY A 322 15.34 6.00 19.64
C GLY A 322 16.50 5.09 20.08
N SER A 323 17.36 4.69 19.13
CA SER A 323 18.59 3.94 19.41
C SER A 323 19.78 4.88 19.36
N HIS A 324 20.26 5.34 20.52
CA HIS A 324 21.35 6.31 20.65
C HIS A 324 22.18 6.04 21.92
N SER A 325 23.43 6.49 21.92
CA SER A 325 24.29 6.57 23.11
C SER A 325 24.41 7.98 23.69
N CYS A 326 23.82 8.97 23.02
CA CYS A 326 24.03 10.38 23.32
C CYS A 326 23.27 10.89 24.53
N SER A 327 23.84 11.91 25.14
CA SER A 327 23.23 12.78 26.13
C SER A 327 22.65 14.05 25.48
N HIS A 328 21.84 14.81 26.20
CA HIS A 328 21.33 16.09 25.69
C HIS A 328 22.42 17.16 25.47
N GLY A 329 23.64 16.94 25.95
CA GLY A 329 24.79 17.79 25.64
C GLY A 329 25.33 17.61 24.21
N GLU A 330 24.91 16.56 23.51
CA GLU A 330 25.38 16.11 22.20
C GLU A 330 24.30 16.32 21.13
N GLU A 331 23.53 17.42 21.24
CA GLU A 331 22.44 17.67 20.31
C GLU A 331 22.85 18.52 19.12
N ALA A 332 22.48 18.04 17.94
CA ALA A 332 22.75 18.64 16.66
C ALA A 332 21.92 19.91 16.43
N GLY A 333 22.54 20.91 15.80
CA GLY A 333 21.91 22.13 15.36
C GLY A 333 22.33 22.52 13.94
N VAL A 334 21.63 23.48 13.36
CA VAL A 334 21.98 24.06 12.06
C VAL A 334 21.84 25.57 12.07
N THR A 335 22.65 26.22 11.24
CA THR A 335 22.38 27.55 10.72
C THR A 335 22.31 27.46 9.21
N CYS A 336 21.17 27.84 8.63
CA CYS A 336 20.98 27.92 7.19
C CYS A 336 21.20 29.37 6.71
N SER A 337 21.32 29.56 5.40
CA SER A 337 21.54 30.88 4.79
C SER A 337 20.39 31.86 5.03
N GLY A 338 19.22 31.38 5.48
CA GLY A 338 18.08 32.22 5.81
C GLY A 338 17.44 32.85 4.56
N VAL A 339 17.87 32.44 3.36
CA VAL A 339 17.25 32.81 2.11
C VAL A 339 16.04 31.90 1.95
N GLN A 340 14.92 32.33 2.52
CA GLN A 340 13.64 31.65 2.44
C GLN A 340 13.16 31.65 0.99
N SER A 341 13.13 30.48 0.33
CA SER A 341 12.51 30.35 -1.00
C SER A 341 11.00 30.21 -0.85
N PRO A 342 10.18 30.86 -1.69
CA PRO A 342 8.76 30.54 -1.73
C PRO A 342 8.53 29.16 -2.33
N THR A 343 7.39 28.54 -2.00
CA THR A 343 6.96 27.28 -2.62
C THR A 343 6.00 27.58 -3.78
N LEU A 344 6.31 27.07 -4.96
CA LEU A 344 5.45 27.13 -6.14
C LEU A 344 4.68 25.81 -6.28
N THR A 345 3.35 25.88 -6.27
CA THR A 345 2.45 24.73 -6.42
C THR A 345 1.53 24.91 -7.62
N ARG A 346 1.33 23.84 -8.39
CA ARG A 346 0.37 23.82 -9.50
C ARG A 346 -0.97 23.29 -9.00
N ILE A 347 -2.03 24.09 -9.16
CA ILE A 347 -3.40 23.72 -8.75
C ILE A 347 -4.16 22.99 -9.87
N SER A 348 -3.69 23.09 -11.11
CA SER A 348 -4.39 22.52 -12.26
C SER A 348 -4.45 20.98 -12.23
N PRO A 349 -5.62 20.36 -12.46
CA PRO A 349 -5.85 18.92 -12.25
C PRO A 349 -5.19 18.00 -13.30
N ASN A 350 -4.81 18.50 -14.47
CA ASN A 350 -4.34 17.68 -15.60
C ASN A 350 -2.81 17.77 -15.79
N SER A 351 -2.12 16.66 -15.96
CA SER A 351 -0.66 16.64 -16.18
C SER A 351 -0.23 17.24 -17.54
N VAL A 352 -1.12 17.26 -18.52
CA VAL A 352 -0.90 17.79 -19.88
C VAL A 352 -1.89 18.93 -20.14
N VAL A 353 -1.43 20.00 -20.79
CA VAL A 353 -2.19 21.25 -20.94
C VAL A 353 -2.53 21.51 -22.41
N SER A 354 -3.77 21.85 -22.70
CA SER A 354 -4.25 22.20 -24.05
C SER A 354 -4.30 23.72 -24.26
N PRO A 355 -4.12 24.23 -25.50
CA PRO A 355 -4.30 25.64 -25.79
C PRO A 355 -5.70 26.14 -25.36
N GLY A 356 -5.76 27.26 -24.64
CA GLY A 356 -6.99 27.84 -24.09
C GLY A 356 -7.36 27.41 -22.67
N GLU A 357 -6.65 26.45 -22.06
CA GLU A 357 -6.85 26.11 -20.64
C GLU A 357 -6.28 27.18 -19.70
N VAL A 358 -6.88 27.29 -18.51
CA VAL A 358 -6.42 28.22 -17.48
C VAL A 358 -5.52 27.47 -16.49
N LEU A 359 -4.28 27.94 -16.37
CA LEU A 359 -3.31 27.45 -15.40
C LEU A 359 -3.29 28.34 -14.17
N GLN A 360 -3.19 27.69 -13.01
CA GLN A 360 -3.07 28.36 -11.72
C GLN A 360 -1.82 27.89 -10.99
N PHE A 361 -0.98 28.85 -10.66
CA PHE A 361 0.22 28.68 -9.85
C PHE A 361 0.05 29.40 -8.53
N THR A 362 0.25 28.71 -7.43
CA THR A 362 0.26 29.34 -6.11
C THR A 362 1.69 29.46 -5.63
N CYS A 363 2.11 30.68 -5.30
CA CYS A 363 3.40 30.97 -4.72
C CYS A 363 3.19 31.41 -3.26
N THR A 364 3.79 30.69 -2.33
CA THR A 364 3.57 30.87 -0.87
C THR A 364 4.90 31.16 -0.19
N THR A 365 4.95 32.17 0.69
CA THR A 365 6.12 32.40 1.56
C THR A 365 6.16 31.34 2.67
N PRO A 366 7.36 30.91 3.10
CA PRO A 366 7.50 29.88 4.13
C PRO A 366 7.16 30.36 5.54
N SER A 367 6.99 31.67 5.75
CA SER A 367 6.45 32.23 7.00
C SER A 367 5.44 33.33 6.69
N PRO A 368 4.22 33.29 7.27
CA PRO A 368 3.26 34.36 7.12
C PRO A 368 3.77 35.61 7.83
N THR A 369 3.85 36.72 7.10
CA THR A 369 4.27 38.02 7.61
C THR A 369 3.11 38.99 7.60
N CYS A 370 3.02 39.88 8.59
CA CYS A 370 2.00 40.95 8.62
C CYS A 370 2.31 42.11 7.66
N ILE A 371 3.21 41.89 6.69
CA ILE A 371 3.69 42.89 5.75
C ILE A 371 3.45 42.34 4.35
N SER A 372 3.02 43.21 3.44
CA SER A 372 2.85 42.86 2.04
C SER A 372 4.19 42.56 1.37
N VAL A 373 4.23 41.45 0.64
CA VAL A 373 5.36 41.00 -0.16
C VAL A 373 5.01 41.01 -1.63
N ASP A 374 6.00 41.34 -2.45
CA ASP A 374 5.89 41.42 -3.89
C ASP A 374 6.33 40.09 -4.50
N PHE A 375 5.39 39.26 -4.93
CA PHE A 375 5.67 37.98 -5.60
C PHE A 375 5.87 38.17 -7.11
N SER A 376 6.85 37.49 -7.66
CA SER A 376 7.20 37.53 -9.08
C SER A 376 7.24 36.12 -9.66
N LEU A 377 6.47 35.86 -10.72
CA LEU A 377 6.46 34.60 -11.46
C LEU A 377 7.33 34.72 -12.72
N TYR A 378 8.23 33.77 -12.92
CA TYR A 378 9.17 33.71 -14.03
C TYR A 378 8.96 32.46 -14.88
N LYS A 379 9.29 32.56 -16.16
CA LYS A 379 9.45 31.42 -17.09
C LYS A 379 10.79 31.50 -17.77
N ALA A 380 11.58 30.43 -17.67
CA ALA A 380 12.95 30.36 -18.20
C ALA A 380 13.80 31.60 -17.83
N GLY A 381 13.60 32.15 -16.62
CA GLY A 381 14.28 33.34 -16.12
C GLY A 381 13.64 34.69 -16.47
N THR A 382 12.65 34.74 -17.37
CA THR A 382 11.92 35.95 -17.76
C THR A 382 10.72 36.18 -16.87
N LEU A 383 10.58 37.39 -16.31
CA LEU A 383 9.42 37.77 -15.49
C LEU A 383 8.14 37.79 -16.34
N ILE A 384 7.12 37.05 -15.91
CA ILE A 384 5.81 36.98 -16.56
C ILE A 384 4.79 37.87 -15.85
N LYS A 385 4.72 37.75 -14.52
CA LYS A 385 3.67 38.40 -13.73
C LYS A 385 4.16 38.71 -12.32
N LYS A 386 3.75 39.86 -11.80
CA LYS A 386 4.05 40.31 -10.42
C LYS A 386 2.75 40.59 -9.68
N GLN A 387 2.64 40.17 -8.42
CA GLN A 387 1.47 40.42 -7.57
C GLN A 387 1.90 40.62 -6.12
N THR A 388 1.25 41.56 -5.43
CA THR A 388 1.50 41.84 -4.02
C THR A 388 0.47 41.10 -3.16
N ALA A 389 0.92 40.38 -2.14
CA ALA A 389 0.06 39.68 -1.17
C ALA A 389 0.78 39.54 0.18
N GLU A 390 0.11 39.07 1.23
CA GLU A 390 0.70 38.99 2.57
C GLU A 390 1.54 37.72 2.79
N ASN A 391 1.04 36.57 2.37
CA ASN A 391 1.69 35.27 2.59
C ASN A 391 1.61 34.32 1.40
N THR A 392 0.65 34.51 0.50
CA THR A 392 0.40 33.62 -0.64
C THR A 392 -0.28 34.40 -1.75
N THR A 393 0.11 34.14 -2.98
CA THR A 393 -0.58 34.65 -4.17
C THR A 393 -0.85 33.53 -5.17
N THR A 394 -1.92 33.68 -5.94
CA THR A 394 -2.21 32.77 -7.05
C THR A 394 -2.10 33.52 -8.38
N PHE A 395 -1.25 33.03 -9.25
CA PHE A 395 -1.08 33.50 -10.61
C PHE A 395 -1.93 32.67 -11.56
N THR A 396 -2.85 33.34 -12.25
CA THR A 396 -3.65 32.76 -13.32
C THR A 396 -3.05 33.13 -14.68
N LEU A 397 -2.83 32.13 -15.53
CA LEU A 397 -2.34 32.25 -16.91
C LEU A 397 -3.27 31.49 -17.87
N THR A 398 -3.54 32.04 -19.05
CA THR A 398 -4.26 31.35 -20.12
C THR A 398 -3.24 30.75 -21.08
N VAL A 399 -3.35 29.45 -21.35
CA VAL A 399 -2.34 28.70 -22.11
C VAL A 399 -2.41 29.03 -23.58
N ASP A 400 -1.26 29.39 -24.14
CA ASP A 400 -1.00 29.43 -25.58
C ASP A 400 0.22 28.55 -25.92
N GLU A 401 0.54 28.41 -27.21
CA GLU A 401 1.68 27.61 -27.70
C GLU A 401 3.03 28.08 -27.13
N SER A 402 3.12 29.30 -26.62
CA SER A 402 4.33 29.82 -26.01
C SER A 402 4.50 29.39 -24.56
N HIS A 403 3.48 28.87 -23.84
CA HIS A 403 3.57 28.56 -22.40
C HIS A 403 4.33 27.27 -22.05
N GLN A 404 4.95 26.60 -23.04
CA GLN A 404 5.89 25.51 -22.77
C GLN A 404 7.16 26.05 -22.08
N GLY A 405 7.60 25.37 -21.01
CA GLY A 405 8.84 25.72 -20.32
C GLY A 405 8.80 25.56 -18.81
N GLN A 406 9.87 25.98 -18.17
CA GLN A 406 10.08 25.88 -16.73
C GLN A 406 9.69 27.18 -16.02
N TYR A 407 8.85 27.07 -14.99
CA TYR A 407 8.32 28.18 -14.19
C TYR A 407 8.90 28.16 -12.78
N THR A 408 9.22 29.34 -12.26
CA THR A 408 9.70 29.57 -10.87
C THR A 408 9.09 30.85 -10.34
N CYS A 409 8.95 31.02 -9.04
CA CYS A 409 8.59 32.29 -8.42
C CYS A 409 9.64 32.76 -7.41
N ASP A 410 9.67 34.05 -7.14
CA ASP A 410 10.33 34.63 -5.96
C ASP A 410 9.39 35.67 -5.31
N TYR A 411 9.83 36.21 -4.19
CA TYR A 411 9.23 37.37 -3.54
C TYR A 411 10.29 38.36 -3.05
N SER A 412 9.93 39.64 -3.00
CA SER A 412 10.78 40.70 -2.47
C SER A 412 10.03 41.53 -1.43
N TYR A 413 10.73 41.93 -0.36
CA TYR A 413 10.23 42.94 0.57
C TYR A 413 10.54 44.35 0.06
N SER A 414 9.78 45.35 0.50
CA SER A 414 10.02 46.78 0.17
C SER A 414 11.41 47.30 0.61
N SER A 415 12.09 46.57 1.49
CA SER A 415 13.43 46.88 2.03
C SER A 415 14.62 46.25 1.24
N ASN A 416 14.44 45.94 -0.05
CA ASN A 416 15.49 45.48 -0.98
C ASN A 416 16.07 44.06 -0.76
N SER A 417 15.52 43.25 0.15
CA SER A 417 15.85 41.82 0.22
C SER A 417 14.96 41.02 -0.73
N THR A 418 15.59 40.35 -1.69
CA THR A 418 14.92 39.43 -2.62
C THR A 418 15.16 38.00 -2.14
N SER A 419 14.10 37.19 -2.09
CA SER A 419 14.22 35.76 -1.79
C SER A 419 14.93 35.00 -2.91
N SER A 420 15.38 33.79 -2.60
CA SER A 420 15.82 32.84 -3.61
C SER A 420 14.63 32.34 -4.43
N ARG A 421 14.92 31.89 -5.66
CA ARG A 421 13.89 31.32 -6.53
C ARG A 421 13.29 30.05 -5.90
N SER A 422 12.01 29.83 -6.16
CA SER A 422 11.25 28.65 -5.74
C SER A 422 11.73 27.37 -6.42
N ASN A 423 11.15 26.23 -6.02
CA ASN A 423 11.13 25.02 -6.85
C ASN A 423 10.57 25.33 -8.25
N SER A 424 10.99 24.56 -9.24
CA SER A 424 10.57 24.76 -10.62
C SER A 424 9.47 23.81 -11.07
N ILE A 425 8.49 24.31 -11.83
CA ILE A 425 7.42 23.50 -12.45
C ILE A 425 7.55 23.59 -13.96
N THR A 426 7.68 22.46 -14.64
CA THR A 426 7.76 22.41 -16.11
C THR A 426 6.39 22.12 -16.72
N ILE A 427 6.02 22.91 -17.72
CA ILE A 427 4.78 22.74 -18.49
C ILE A 427 5.12 22.20 -19.88
N THR A 428 4.37 21.18 -20.29
CA THR A 428 4.38 20.66 -21.66
C THR A 428 3.01 20.93 -22.29
N ALA A 429 2.98 21.72 -23.36
CA ALA A 429 1.78 21.96 -24.16
C ALA A 429 1.67 20.87 -25.25
N ALA A 430 0.47 20.32 -25.46
CA ALA A 430 0.25 19.37 -26.55
C ALA A 430 0.05 20.13 -27.88
N SER A 431 0.92 19.96 -28.87
CA SER A 431 0.69 20.46 -30.22
C SER A 431 -0.20 19.48 -30.98
N LEU A 432 -1.42 19.89 -31.33
CA LEU A 432 -2.18 19.20 -32.39
C LEU A 432 -1.57 19.62 -33.72
N ALA A 433 -0.81 18.72 -34.36
CA ALA A 433 -0.34 18.96 -35.73
C ALA A 433 -1.55 19.20 -36.64
N PRO A 434 -1.55 20.23 -37.51
CA PRO A 434 -2.62 20.42 -38.47
C PRO A 434 -2.60 19.25 -39.46
N TYR A 435 -3.62 18.40 -39.41
CA TYR A 435 -3.87 17.40 -40.45
C TYR A 435 -4.12 18.13 -41.77
N ILE A 436 -3.11 18.11 -42.64
CA ILE A 436 -3.22 18.53 -44.04
C ILE A 436 -4.30 17.65 -44.68
N GLY A 437 -5.31 18.31 -45.24
CA GLY A 437 -6.45 17.67 -45.87
C GLY A 437 -6.03 16.75 -47.02
N ILE A 438 -6.50 15.51 -46.95
CA ILE A 438 -6.88 14.75 -48.13
C ILE A 438 -8.35 14.41 -47.93
N GLY A 439 -9.19 15.07 -48.73
CA GLY A 439 -10.61 14.79 -48.77
C GLY A 439 -10.84 13.33 -49.17
N VAL A 440 -11.35 12.54 -48.23
CA VAL A 440 -12.11 11.35 -48.55
C VAL A 440 -13.51 11.60 -48.01
N THR A 441 -14.43 11.75 -48.95
CA THR A 441 -15.84 12.06 -48.73
C THR A 441 -16.47 11.07 -47.75
N ALA A 442 -17.47 11.57 -47.00
CA ALA A 442 -18.20 10.91 -45.91
C ALA A 442 -18.96 9.61 -46.27
N GLY A 443 -18.60 8.92 -47.35
CA GLY A 443 -19.20 7.65 -47.78
C GLY A 443 -18.52 6.38 -47.25
N LEU A 444 -17.30 6.45 -46.69
CA LEU A 444 -16.55 5.25 -46.29
C LEU A 444 -16.71 4.84 -44.81
N LEU A 445 -17.24 5.71 -43.94
CA LEU A 445 -17.45 5.37 -42.52
C LEU A 445 -18.68 4.47 -42.28
N LEU A 446 -19.61 4.37 -43.24
CA LEU A 446 -20.79 3.51 -43.11
C LEU A 446 -20.55 2.04 -43.51
N ILE A 447 -19.40 1.73 -44.12
CA ILE A 447 -19.07 0.36 -44.57
C ILE A 447 -18.17 -0.38 -43.57
N LEU A 448 -17.44 0.33 -42.70
CA LEU A 448 -16.53 -0.31 -41.73
C LEU A 448 -17.22 -0.78 -40.45
N VAL A 449 -18.33 -0.15 -40.04
CA VAL A 449 -19.07 -0.58 -38.84
C VAL A 449 -19.72 -1.96 -39.00
N PRO A 450 -20.34 -2.32 -40.15
CA PRO A 450 -20.88 -3.66 -40.35
C PRO A 450 -19.79 -4.74 -40.46
N VAL A 451 -18.62 -4.42 -41.04
CA VAL A 451 -17.52 -5.39 -41.20
C VAL A 451 -16.88 -5.74 -39.86
N ILE A 452 -16.71 -4.76 -38.96
CA ILE A 452 -16.20 -4.99 -37.60
C ILE A 452 -17.20 -5.79 -36.75
N ILE A 453 -18.50 -5.48 -36.85
CA ILE A 453 -19.54 -6.26 -36.15
C ILE A 453 -19.62 -7.70 -36.70
N CYS A 454 -19.42 -7.89 -38.01
CA CYS A 454 -19.39 -9.22 -38.62
C CYS A 454 -18.14 -10.01 -38.20
N PHE A 455 -16.97 -9.36 -38.11
CA PHE A 455 -15.73 -9.99 -37.63
C PHE A 455 -15.82 -10.39 -36.15
N MET A 456 -16.43 -9.56 -35.30
CA MET A 456 -16.67 -9.88 -33.88
C MET A 456 -17.68 -11.04 -33.72
N LYS A 457 -18.73 -11.12 -34.56
CA LYS A 457 -19.66 -12.27 -34.57
C LYS A 457 -19.01 -13.56 -35.07
N ILE A 458 -18.06 -13.49 -36.02
CA ILE A 458 -17.32 -14.65 -36.53
C ILE A 458 -16.32 -15.18 -35.48
N GLN A 459 -15.65 -14.29 -34.74
CA GLN A 459 -14.76 -14.69 -33.63
C GLN A 459 -15.53 -15.34 -32.47
N LYS A 460 -16.74 -14.85 -32.15
CA LYS A 460 -17.59 -15.45 -31.11
C LYS A 460 -18.12 -16.84 -31.49
N ARG A 461 -18.37 -17.11 -32.78
CA ARG A 461 -18.73 -18.45 -33.28
C ARG A 461 -17.57 -19.45 -33.27
N ARG A 462 -16.32 -19.01 -33.50
CA ARG A 462 -15.13 -19.88 -33.44
C ARG A 462 -14.80 -20.35 -32.01
N LYS A 463 -15.09 -19.55 -30.97
CA LYS A 463 -14.89 -19.93 -29.57
C LYS A 463 -15.92 -20.97 -29.08
N CYS A 464 -17.20 -20.80 -29.43
CA CYS A 464 -18.24 -21.80 -29.13
C CYS A 464 -18.10 -23.14 -29.88
N GLN A 465 -17.39 -23.17 -31.01
CA GLN A 465 -17.14 -24.41 -31.76
C GLN A 465 -15.90 -25.17 -31.27
N TRP A 466 -15.02 -24.52 -30.51
CA TRP A 466 -13.89 -25.16 -29.81
C TRP A 466 -14.35 -25.83 -28.51
N ASP A 467 -15.22 -25.17 -27.73
CA ASP A 467 -15.75 -25.71 -26.48
C ASP A 467 -16.67 -26.93 -26.71
N LYS A 468 -17.42 -26.98 -27.82
CA LYS A 468 -18.22 -28.18 -28.20
C LYS A 468 -17.41 -29.34 -28.76
N LYS A 469 -16.14 -29.15 -29.13
CA LYS A 469 -15.29 -30.21 -29.71
C LYS A 469 -14.40 -30.89 -28.66
N ASN A 470 -14.15 -30.24 -27.51
CA ASN A 470 -13.45 -30.83 -26.37
C ASN A 470 -14.38 -31.55 -25.38
N ASP A 471 -15.68 -31.26 -25.34
CA ASP A 471 -16.65 -32.04 -24.56
C ASP A 471 -17.05 -33.37 -25.23
N PHE A 472 -16.68 -33.61 -26.50
CA PHE A 472 -16.99 -34.84 -27.22
C PHE A 472 -15.84 -35.88 -27.21
N GLN A 473 -14.73 -35.62 -26.49
CA GLN A 473 -13.63 -36.58 -26.32
C GLN A 473 -13.33 -36.98 -24.87
N LEU A 474 -14.14 -36.58 -23.89
CA LEU A 474 -14.04 -37.03 -22.50
C LEU A 474 -15.29 -37.78 -22.01
N GLY A 475 -15.98 -38.48 -22.92
CA GLY A 475 -17.19 -39.27 -22.66
C GLY A 475 -17.18 -40.69 -23.24
N GLN A 476 -16.00 -41.22 -23.59
CA GLN A 476 -15.83 -42.61 -24.04
C GLN A 476 -14.59 -43.24 -23.40
N HIS A 477 -14.69 -43.55 -22.11
CA HIS A 477 -13.99 -44.68 -21.46
C HIS A 477 -14.41 -44.70 -19.99
N MET A 478 -15.58 -45.28 -19.69
CA MET A 478 -15.81 -46.00 -18.44
C MET A 478 -17.14 -46.76 -18.52
N THR A 479 -17.10 -48.00 -18.06
CA THR A 479 -18.18 -48.99 -17.86
C THR A 479 -18.53 -49.91 -19.03
N SER A 480 -17.89 -51.08 -18.99
CA SER A 480 -18.42 -52.36 -19.46
C SER A 480 -18.36 -53.32 -18.27
N VAL A 481 -19.37 -54.19 -18.19
CA VAL A 481 -19.54 -55.39 -17.35
C VAL A 481 -20.47 -55.24 -16.11
N CYS A 482 -21.50 -56.11 -16.12
CA CYS A 482 -22.62 -56.36 -15.20
C CYS A 482 -23.81 -55.39 -15.35
N GLY A 483 -25.05 -55.79 -15.68
CA GLY A 483 -25.70 -57.08 -15.88
C GLY A 483 -27.18 -56.96 -15.46
N LEU A 484 -28.11 -57.37 -16.33
CA LEU A 484 -29.54 -57.70 -16.09
C LEU A 484 -30.56 -56.56 -15.84
N ALA A 485 -31.32 -56.22 -16.90
CA ALA A 485 -32.80 -56.23 -17.08
C ALA A 485 -33.77 -55.64 -15.98
N PRO A 486 -35.09 -55.45 -16.27
CA PRO A 486 -35.72 -54.14 -16.57
C PRO A 486 -36.91 -53.80 -15.62
N VAL A 487 -37.72 -52.78 -15.96
CA VAL A 487 -39.22 -52.68 -15.78
C VAL A 487 -39.74 -51.37 -15.10
N TRP A 488 -40.69 -50.72 -15.83
CA TRP A 488 -41.74 -49.72 -15.46
C TRP A 488 -41.37 -48.24 -15.23
N SER A 489 -42.25 -47.24 -15.46
CA SER A 489 -43.39 -46.96 -16.37
C SER A 489 -43.96 -45.59 -15.92
N CYS A 490 -44.41 -44.74 -16.86
CA CYS A 490 -45.49 -43.72 -16.72
C CYS A 490 -45.32 -42.56 -15.67
N CYS A 491 -45.82 -41.33 -15.83
CA CYS A 491 -46.94 -40.75 -16.58
C CYS A 491 -46.69 -39.26 -16.89
N PHE A 492 -47.24 -38.80 -18.02
CA PHE A 492 -47.60 -37.42 -18.33
C PHE A 492 -48.82 -36.98 -17.51
N GLY A 493 -48.96 -35.67 -17.27
CA GLY A 493 -50.19 -35.07 -16.74
C GLY A 493 -50.11 -33.55 -16.66
N ASP A 494 -50.60 -32.87 -17.70
CA ASP A 494 -50.90 -31.44 -17.74
C ASP A 494 -52.09 -31.10 -16.84
N VAL A 495 -51.98 -30.06 -16.00
CA VAL A 495 -53.10 -29.21 -15.54
C VAL A 495 -52.59 -27.79 -15.31
N ASP A 496 -53.34 -26.83 -15.84
CA ASP A 496 -53.05 -25.40 -15.93
C ASP A 496 -53.59 -24.58 -14.73
N LEU A 497 -53.00 -23.37 -14.56
CA LEU A 497 -53.45 -22.19 -13.81
C LEU A 497 -53.51 -22.19 -12.25
N SER A 498 -52.57 -21.47 -11.60
CA SER A 498 -52.82 -20.11 -11.04
C SER A 498 -51.71 -19.62 -10.07
N HIS A 499 -51.35 -18.34 -10.23
CA HIS A 499 -50.77 -17.38 -9.26
C HIS A 499 -49.84 -17.86 -8.11
N ARG A 500 -48.56 -17.50 -8.18
CA ARG A 500 -47.92 -16.37 -7.43
C ARG A 500 -46.41 -16.31 -7.75
N GLY A 501 -45.87 -15.10 -7.73
CA GLY A 501 -44.57 -14.75 -8.32
C GLY A 501 -43.35 -15.28 -7.57
N SER A 502 -42.19 -15.27 -8.23
CA SER A 502 -41.17 -14.22 -8.07
C SER A 502 -39.84 -14.63 -8.71
N HIS A 503 -39.38 -13.80 -9.64
CA HIS A 503 -37.99 -13.42 -9.93
C HIS A 503 -36.87 -14.47 -9.85
N LEU A 504 -36.39 -14.88 -11.03
CA LEU A 504 -34.99 -15.25 -11.28
C LEU A 504 -34.60 -14.75 -12.68
N LEU A 505 -34.12 -13.51 -12.75
CA LEU A 505 -33.41 -12.99 -13.90
C LEU A 505 -31.93 -13.03 -13.59
N ALA A 506 -31.25 -13.99 -14.22
CA ALA A 506 -29.82 -14.00 -14.40
C ALA A 506 -29.41 -12.81 -15.28
N LEU A 507 -28.55 -11.94 -14.79
CA LEU A 507 -27.74 -11.06 -15.64
C LEU A 507 -26.32 -11.01 -15.09
N LYS A 508 -25.44 -11.65 -15.87
CA LYS A 508 -24.00 -11.48 -15.90
C LYS A 508 -23.66 -10.04 -16.32
N ASP A 509 -22.66 -9.49 -15.63
CA ASP A 509 -21.60 -8.59 -16.08
C ASP A 509 -21.95 -7.52 -17.12
N ASP A 510 -21.94 -6.26 -16.67
CA ASP A 510 -21.53 -5.13 -17.52
C ASP A 510 -20.69 -4.12 -16.72
N TYR A 511 -19.44 -3.96 -17.17
CA TYR A 511 -18.55 -2.86 -16.84
C TYR A 511 -18.99 -1.62 -17.62
N TRP A 512 -19.25 -0.49 -16.94
CA TRP A 512 -19.10 0.84 -17.56
C TRP A 512 -18.65 1.90 -16.55
N LEU A 513 -17.63 2.64 -16.98
CA LEU A 513 -17.18 3.94 -16.48
C LEU A 513 -18.34 4.94 -16.46
N ALA A 514 -18.53 5.65 -15.35
CA ALA A 514 -19.34 6.87 -15.32
C ALA A 514 -18.58 7.99 -14.60
N PHE A 515 -18.18 8.95 -15.44
CA PHE A 515 -17.69 10.27 -15.09
C PHE A 515 -18.73 11.04 -14.24
N SER A 516 -18.22 11.76 -13.24
CA SER A 516 -18.95 12.76 -12.47
C SER A 516 -19.64 13.77 -13.41
N ARG A 517 -20.93 14.01 -13.19
CA ARG A 517 -21.65 15.17 -13.67
C ARG A 517 -22.52 15.70 -12.54
N GLU A 518 -22.05 16.78 -11.93
CA GLU A 518 -22.86 17.66 -11.10
C GLU A 518 -24.15 18.04 -11.83
N ARG A 519 -25.28 17.90 -11.14
CA ARG A 519 -26.50 18.63 -11.49
C ARG A 519 -27.17 19.11 -10.22
N THR A 520 -26.93 20.38 -9.94
CA THR A 520 -27.75 21.27 -9.13
C THR A 520 -29.22 21.13 -9.53
N PHE A 521 -30.09 20.89 -8.56
CA PHE A 521 -31.52 21.17 -8.67
C PHE A 521 -32.02 21.86 -7.39
N LEU A 522 -32.34 23.14 -7.56
CA LEU A 522 -33.15 23.96 -6.66
C LEU A 522 -34.63 23.55 -6.80
N SER A 523 -35.33 23.42 -5.68
CA SER A 523 -36.79 23.59 -5.55
C SER A 523 -37.11 23.65 -4.05
N SER A 524 -37.13 24.82 -3.39
CA SER A 524 -38.31 25.69 -3.19
C SER A 524 -39.60 24.93 -2.84
N HIS A 525 -39.96 24.90 -1.55
CA HIS A 525 -41.30 24.87 -0.92
C HIS A 525 -41.02 25.26 0.55
N GLY A 526 -41.55 26.31 1.17
CA GLY A 526 -42.87 26.93 1.04
C GLY A 526 -43.77 26.44 2.17
N HIS A 527 -43.52 26.84 3.42
CA HIS A 527 -44.45 26.60 4.53
C HIS A 527 -44.78 27.89 5.28
N LEU A 528 -46.06 28.27 5.14
CA LEU A 528 -46.80 29.27 5.89
C LEU A 528 -46.92 28.87 7.37
N ASN A 529 -46.53 29.77 8.27
CA ASN A 529 -46.98 29.75 9.66
C ASN A 529 -48.05 30.84 9.83
N GLY A 530 -49.29 30.40 10.04
CA GLY A 530 -50.41 31.22 10.50
C GLY A 530 -50.68 30.90 11.97
N LEU A 531 -50.66 31.95 12.79
CA LEU A 531 -51.03 32.01 14.20
C LEU A 531 -52.52 31.70 14.42
N GLY A 532 -52.84 31.12 15.57
CA GLY A 532 -54.17 31.24 16.18
C GLY A 532 -54.55 30.05 17.07
N GLY A 533 -54.52 30.26 18.40
CA GLY A 533 -55.07 29.33 19.39
C GLY A 533 -54.24 29.25 20.65
#